data_AF-A0A2E8VFL3-F1
#
_entry.id   AF-A0A2E8VFL3-F1
#
_cell.length_a   1.000
_cell.length_b   1.000
_cell.length_c   1.000
_cell.angle_alpha   90.00
_cell.angle_beta   90.00
_cell.angle_gamma   90.00
#
_symmetry.space_group_name_H-M   'P 1'
#
loop_
_entity.id
_entity.type
_entity.pdbx_description
1 polymer ?
#
loop_
_entity_poly.entity_id
_entity_poly.type
_entity_poly.pdbx_seq_one_letter_code
_entity_poly.pdbx_strand_id
1 'polypeptide(L)'
;MQGFLIRRFWLLRQRLISSTASALVLPIIVFLTLSIGMNNIIMETMGNISYKEWVYPGLIILINTIFITPIIFRDFYFLRLESRTLITLSLSPLSKFQIVSFLIFSAIMEGLVLSMISIFILSYLMEISIGLVSFFYIIIAISLFSLIIANALAT
;
A
#
# COMPACT_ATOMS: atom_id res chain seq x y z
N MET A 1 -1.47 -0.85 21.05
CA MET A 1 -0.80 -0.70 19.74
C MET A 1 0.19 -1.82 19.41
N GLN A 2 1.21 -2.07 20.24
CA GLN A 2 2.26 -3.07 19.97
C GLN A 2 1.73 -4.47 19.61
N GLY A 3 0.71 -4.98 20.31
CA GLY A 3 0.10 -6.28 20.01
C GLY A 3 -0.52 -6.39 18.60
N PHE A 4 -1.06 -5.29 18.06
CA PHE A 4 -1.60 -5.26 16.70
C PHE A 4 -0.49 -5.36 15.66
N LEU A 5 0.65 -4.70 15.89
CA LEU A 5 1.82 -4.78 15.01
C LEU A 5 2.45 -6.18 15.03
N ILE A 6 2.58 -6.81 16.20
CA ILE A 6 3.09 -8.18 16.33
C ILE A 6 2.19 -9.16 15.57
N ARG A 7 0.88 -9.08 15.80
CA ARG A 7 -0.10 -9.90 15.06
C ARG A 7 0.05 -9.72 13.56
N ARG A 8 0.24 -8.47 13.11
CA ARG A 8 0.40 -8.17 11.70
C ARG A 8 1.65 -8.79 11.09
N PHE A 9 2.76 -8.72 11.81
CA PHE A 9 4.01 -9.37 11.43
C PHE A 9 3.84 -10.89 11.28
N TRP A 10 3.14 -11.55 12.21
CA TRP A 10 2.81 -12.97 12.10
C TRP A 10 1.95 -13.31 10.89
N LEU A 11 0.94 -12.49 10.61
CA LEU A 11 0.09 -12.67 9.44
C LEU A 11 0.89 -12.52 8.14
N LEU A 12 1.77 -11.51 8.05
CA LEU A 12 2.66 -11.33 6.91
C LEU A 12 3.60 -12.53 6.76
N ARG A 13 4.15 -13.05 7.87
CA ARG A 13 5.00 -14.26 7.88
C ARG A 13 4.29 -15.47 7.27
N GLN A 14 3.01 -15.66 7.58
CA GLN A 14 2.23 -16.79 7.05
C GLN A 14 1.97 -16.69 5.54
N ARG A 15 1.91 -15.47 5.00
CA ARG A 15 1.65 -15.20 3.58
C ARG A 15 2.88 -14.72 2.80
N LEU A 16 4.09 -14.95 3.32
CA LEU A 16 5.32 -14.36 2.77
C LEU A 16 5.43 -14.55 1.26
N ILE A 17 5.24 -15.79 0.78
CA ILE A 17 5.38 -16.12 -0.64
C ILE A 17 4.43 -15.29 -1.51
N SER A 18 3.15 -15.21 -1.12
CA SER A 18 2.15 -14.47 -1.88
C SER A 18 2.40 -12.96 -1.81
N SER A 19 2.69 -12.42 -0.63
CA SER A 19 2.95 -11.00 -0.44
C SER A 19 4.23 -10.55 -1.15
N THR A 20 5.33 -11.29 -1.05
CA THR A 20 6.57 -10.94 -1.74
C THR A 20 6.43 -11.12 -3.25
N ALA A 21 5.78 -12.18 -3.73
CA ALA A 21 5.50 -12.35 -5.16
C ALA A 21 4.68 -11.16 -5.69
N SER A 22 3.64 -10.73 -4.97
CA SER A 22 2.86 -9.56 -5.37
C SER A 22 3.68 -8.27 -5.35
N ALA A 23 4.54 -8.07 -4.34
CA ALA A 23 5.40 -6.89 -4.23
C ALA A 23 6.43 -6.77 -5.37
N LEU A 24 6.90 -7.92 -5.89
CA LEU A 24 7.86 -7.99 -6.99
C LEU A 24 7.19 -7.92 -8.37
N VAL A 25 6.12 -8.69 -8.58
CA VAL A 25 5.50 -8.86 -9.90
C VAL A 25 4.63 -7.67 -10.28
N LEU A 26 3.85 -7.14 -9.33
CA LEU A 26 2.90 -6.06 -9.59
C LEU A 26 3.55 -4.78 -10.16
N PRO A 27 4.66 -4.23 -9.60
CA PRO A 27 5.32 -3.06 -10.20
C PRO A 27 5.82 -3.31 -11.63
N ILE A 28 6.26 -4.53 -11.94
CA ILE A 28 6.71 -4.90 -13.29
C ILE A 28 5.52 -4.86 -14.26
N ILE A 29 4.38 -5.46 -13.89
CA ILE A 29 3.17 -5.45 -14.72
C ILE A 29 2.69 -4.01 -14.96
N VAL A 30 2.64 -3.20 -13.90
CA VAL A 30 2.22 -1.80 -13.97
C VAL A 30 3.16 -0.98 -14.87
N PHE A 31 4.47 -1.22 -14.79
CA PHE A 31 5.44 -0.57 -15.67
C PHE A 31 5.23 -0.94 -17.14
N LEU A 32 5.11 -2.25 -17.45
CA LEU A 32 4.94 -2.71 -18.83
C LEU A 32 3.65 -2.19 -19.47
N THR A 33 2.57 -2.11 -18.69
CA THR A 33 1.25 -1.73 -19.20
C THR A 33 1.03 -0.22 -19.24
N LEU A 34 1.32 0.50 -18.16
CA LEU A 34 1.01 1.92 -18.03
C LEU A 34 2.18 2.82 -18.41
N SER A 35 3.40 2.50 -17.96
CA SER A 35 4.56 3.36 -18.23
C SER A 35 4.96 3.27 -19.70
N ILE A 36 5.32 2.09 -20.19
CA ILE A 36 5.74 1.92 -21.60
C ILE A 36 4.59 2.24 -22.56
N GLY A 37 3.39 1.74 -22.27
CA GLY A 37 2.23 1.91 -23.14
C GLY A 37 1.86 3.37 -23.41
N MET A 38 1.96 4.22 -22.38
CA MET A 38 1.57 5.63 -22.49
C MET A 38 2.74 6.57 -22.84
N ASN A 39 3.99 6.17 -22.63
CA ASN A 39 5.17 7.00 -22.92
C ASN A 39 5.27 7.40 -24.40
N ASN A 40 4.70 6.59 -25.30
CA ASN A 40 4.65 6.89 -26.74
C ASN A 40 3.51 7.87 -27.12
N ILE A 41 2.56 8.11 -26.22
CA ILE A 41 1.37 8.93 -26.45
C ILE A 41 1.54 10.31 -25.81
N ILE A 42 2.14 10.36 -24.62
CA ILE A 42 2.33 11.60 -23.85
C ILE A 42 3.84 11.82 -23.70
N MET A 43 4.43 12.57 -24.63
CA MET A 43 5.87 12.89 -24.58
C MET A 43 6.19 13.98 -23.54
N GLU A 44 5.34 15.01 -23.41
CA GLU A 44 5.53 16.07 -22.43
C GLU A 44 4.23 16.39 -21.69
N THR A 45 4.38 16.66 -20.39
CA THR A 45 3.26 16.99 -19.48
C THR A 45 3.24 18.49 -19.17
N MET A 46 2.16 18.96 -18.53
CA MET A 46 2.06 20.36 -18.13
C MET A 46 3.26 20.77 -17.26
N GLY A 47 3.95 21.83 -17.65
CA GLY A 47 5.12 22.35 -16.92
C GLY A 47 6.48 21.84 -17.39
N ASN A 48 6.57 21.24 -18.59
CA ASN A 48 7.83 20.79 -19.19
C ASN A 48 8.55 19.69 -18.38
N ILE A 49 7.77 18.93 -17.59
CA ILE A 49 8.25 17.79 -16.80
C ILE A 49 8.12 16.53 -17.64
N SER A 50 9.12 15.66 -17.58
CA SER A 50 9.11 14.39 -18.29
C SER A 50 7.92 13.53 -17.84
N TYR A 51 7.27 12.84 -18.78
CA TYR A 51 6.14 11.98 -18.47
C TYR A 51 6.45 10.95 -17.37
N LYS A 52 7.65 10.36 -17.43
CA LYS A 52 8.13 9.36 -16.47
C LYS A 52 8.14 9.90 -15.03
N GLU A 53 8.68 11.10 -14.82
CA GLU A 53 8.73 11.72 -13.49
C GLU A 53 7.33 12.13 -13.00
N TRP A 54 6.48 12.59 -13.90
CA TRP A 54 5.12 13.00 -13.58
C TRP A 54 4.22 11.82 -13.18
N VAL A 55 4.26 10.71 -13.92
CA VAL A 55 3.38 9.55 -13.67
C VAL A 55 3.84 8.70 -12.47
N TYR A 56 5.13 8.73 -12.16
CA TYR A 56 5.77 7.90 -11.13
C TYR A 56 5.04 7.86 -9.77
N PRO A 57 4.77 8.99 -9.08
CA PRO A 57 4.05 8.97 -7.81
C PRO A 57 2.64 8.38 -7.94
N GLY A 58 1.97 8.61 -9.07
CA GLY A 58 0.65 8.05 -9.36
C GLY A 58 0.67 6.52 -9.47
N LEU A 59 1.70 5.96 -10.14
CA LEU A 59 1.87 4.51 -10.25
C LEU A 59 2.11 3.87 -8.88
N ILE A 60 2.90 4.50 -8.02
CA ILE A 60 3.14 3.99 -6.67
C ILE A 60 1.86 4.00 -5.83
N ILE A 61 1.07 5.07 -5.91
CA ILE A 61 -0.22 5.16 -5.21
C ILE A 61 -1.18 4.07 -5.70
N LEU A 62 -1.24 3.83 -7.02
CA LEU A 62 -2.04 2.76 -7.61
C LEU A 62 -1.61 1.39 -7.09
N ILE A 63 -0.31 1.10 -7.09
CA ILE A 63 0.25 -0.16 -6.59
C ILE A 63 -0.08 -0.35 -5.11
N ASN A 64 0.14 0.67 -4.29
CA ASN A 64 -0.17 0.61 -2.87
C ASN A 64 -1.67 0.38 -2.62
N THR A 65 -2.54 0.94 -3.46
CA THR A 65 -3.99 0.70 -3.39
C THR A 65 -4.33 -0.77 -3.60
N ILE A 66 -3.68 -1.41 -4.57
CA ILE A 66 -3.87 -2.84 -4.83
C ILE A 66 -3.34 -3.67 -3.66
N PHE A 67 -2.27 -3.25 -2.98
CA PHE A 67 -1.81 -3.94 -1.77
C PHE A 67 -2.75 -3.72 -0.58
N ILE A 68 -3.18 -2.48 -0.30
CA ILE A 68 -3.92 -2.16 0.91
C ILE A 68 -5.32 -2.79 0.93
N THR A 69 -5.99 -2.86 -0.23
CA THR A 69 -7.36 -3.40 -0.35
C THR A 69 -7.52 -4.83 0.22
N PRO A 70 -6.81 -5.86 -0.27
CA PRO A 70 -6.95 -7.22 0.25
C PRO A 70 -6.52 -7.33 1.71
N ILE A 71 -5.61 -6.47 2.16
CA ILE A 71 -5.16 -6.48 3.53
C ILE A 71 -6.26 -5.98 4.50
N ILE A 72 -6.92 -4.88 4.15
CA ILE A 72 -8.02 -4.33 4.93
C ILE A 72 -9.24 -5.24 4.86
N PHE A 73 -9.52 -5.79 3.67
CA PHE A 73 -10.60 -6.74 3.48
C PHE A 73 -10.46 -7.97 4.39
N ARG A 74 -9.24 -8.53 4.50
CA ARG A 74 -8.97 -9.61 5.45
C ARG A 74 -9.27 -9.18 6.89
N ASP A 75 -8.80 -8.01 7.29
CA ASP A 75 -8.87 -7.57 8.68
C ASP A 75 -10.31 -7.25 9.14
N PHE A 76 -11.18 -6.77 8.26
CA PHE A 76 -12.56 -6.38 8.59
C PHE A 76 -13.64 -7.36 8.14
N TYR A 77 -13.49 -8.03 6.98
CA TYR A 77 -14.53 -8.88 6.39
C TYR A 77 -14.27 -10.37 6.63
N PHE A 78 -13.08 -10.87 6.27
CA PHE A 78 -12.77 -12.31 6.42
C PHE A 78 -12.85 -12.74 7.89
N LEU A 79 -12.33 -11.90 8.77
CA LEU A 79 -12.34 -12.14 10.21
C LEU A 79 -13.70 -11.93 10.90
N ARG A 80 -14.64 -11.24 10.24
CA ARG A 80 -16.04 -11.16 10.68
C ARG A 80 -16.77 -12.45 10.37
N LEU A 81 -16.52 -13.04 9.19
CA LEU A 81 -17.09 -14.32 8.77
C LEU A 81 -16.64 -15.48 9.66
N GLU A 82 -15.39 -15.46 10.13
CA GLU A 82 -14.85 -16.54 10.97
C GLU A 82 -15.00 -16.27 12.48
N SER A 83 -15.61 -15.14 12.88
CA SER A 83 -16.00 -14.71 14.24
C SER A 83 -14.97 -14.80 15.37
N ARG A 84 -13.74 -15.27 15.14
CA ARG A 84 -12.77 -15.57 16.21
C ARG A 84 -11.99 -14.33 16.68
N THR A 85 -11.65 -13.41 15.79
CA THR A 85 -10.75 -12.31 16.15
C THR A 85 -11.47 -11.04 16.58
N LEU A 86 -12.63 -10.70 16.00
CA LEU A 86 -13.37 -9.50 16.43
C LEU A 86 -13.95 -9.70 17.84
N ILE A 87 -14.42 -10.91 18.16
CA ILE A 87 -14.91 -11.26 19.50
C ILE A 87 -13.76 -11.16 20.52
N THR A 88 -12.61 -11.78 20.24
CA THR A 88 -11.44 -11.71 21.15
C THR A 88 -10.91 -10.29 21.30
N LEU A 89 -10.92 -9.47 20.23
CA LEU A 89 -10.56 -8.05 20.31
C LEU A 89 -11.60 -7.23 21.09
N SER A 90 -12.88 -7.58 21.01
CA SER A 90 -13.95 -6.89 21.75
C SER A 90 -13.91 -7.14 23.27
N LEU A 91 -13.24 -8.23 23.70
CA LEU A 91 -12.96 -8.53 25.10
C LEU A 91 -11.75 -7.76 25.64
N SER A 92 -10.99 -7.08 24.78
CA SER A 92 -9.90 -6.20 25.22
C SER A 92 -10.47 -4.92 25.85
N PRO A 93 -9.75 -4.26 26.77
CA PRO A 93 -10.20 -3.03 27.42
C PRO A 93 -10.17 -1.79 26.50
N LEU A 94 -10.17 -1.99 25.17
CA LEU A 94 -10.09 -0.95 24.15
C LEU A 94 -11.49 -0.60 23.64
N SER A 95 -11.70 0.68 23.33
CA SER A 95 -12.96 1.09 22.68
C SER A 95 -13.02 0.57 21.24
N LYS A 96 -14.23 0.42 20.70
CA LYS A 96 -14.43 -0.03 19.31
C LYS A 96 -13.65 0.84 18.31
N PHE A 97 -13.67 2.16 18.52
CA PHE A 97 -12.92 3.11 17.69
C PHE A 97 -11.41 2.90 17.75
N GLN A 98 -10.87 2.63 18.95
CA GLN A 98 -9.44 2.34 19.12
C GLN A 98 -9.02 1.04 18.41
N ILE A 99 -9.86 0.01 18.43
CA ILE A 99 -9.58 -1.26 17.74
C ILE A 99 -9.53 -1.02 16.23
N VAL A 100 -10.52 -0.32 15.66
CA VAL A 100 -10.57 0.00 14.23
C VAL A 100 -9.38 0.84 13.81
N SER A 101 -9.03 1.89 14.56
CA SER A 101 -7.91 2.77 14.23
C SER A 101 -6.56 2.05 14.29
N PHE A 102 -6.36 1.16 15.28
CA PHE A 102 -5.13 0.36 15.35
C PHE A 102 -5.04 -0.69 14.23
N LEU A 103 -6.16 -1.30 13.82
CA LEU A 103 -6.18 -2.18 12.65
C LEU A 103 -5.79 -1.42 11.38
N ILE A 104 -6.42 -0.26 11.13
CA ILE A 104 -6.12 0.59 9.97
C ILE A 104 -4.66 1.05 9.98
N PHE A 105 -4.15 1.54 11.11
CA PHE A 105 -2.76 1.97 11.20
C PHE A 105 -1.79 0.82 10.95
N SER A 106 -2.04 -0.36 11.55
CA SER A 106 -1.23 -1.55 11.26
C SER A 106 -1.33 -1.97 9.79
N ALA A 107 -2.47 -1.65 9.14
CA ALA A 107 -2.66 -1.88 7.73
C ALA A 107 -1.77 -1.02 6.85
N ILE A 108 -1.78 0.28 7.13
CA ILE A 108 -0.96 1.27 6.46
C ILE A 108 0.53 0.92 6.60
N MET A 109 0.98 0.52 7.79
CA MET A 109 2.39 0.14 8.00
C MET A 109 2.83 -1.04 7.11
N GLU A 110 2.00 -2.07 6.95
CA GLU A 110 2.34 -3.17 6.04
C GLU A 110 2.31 -2.73 4.57
N GLY A 111 1.30 -1.94 4.18
CA GLY A 111 1.21 -1.39 2.82
C GLY A 111 2.44 -0.56 2.47
N LEU A 112 2.91 0.28 3.41
CA LEU A 112 4.14 1.04 3.26
C LEU A 112 5.35 0.13 3.03
N VAL A 113 5.55 -0.91 3.84
CA VAL A 113 6.67 -1.85 3.67
C VAL A 113 6.65 -2.52 2.29
N LEU A 114 5.48 -2.95 1.81
CA LEU A 114 5.35 -3.55 0.48
C LEU A 114 5.58 -2.52 -0.63
N SER A 115 5.07 -1.30 -0.47
CA SER A 115 5.24 -0.23 -1.45
C SER A 115 6.69 0.22 -1.58
N MET A 116 7.51 0.13 -0.52
CA MET A 116 8.94 0.42 -0.60
C MET A 116 9.64 -0.43 -1.65
N ILE A 117 9.31 -1.72 -1.73
CA ILE A 117 9.85 -2.62 -2.74
C ILE A 117 9.47 -2.14 -4.14
N SER A 118 8.22 -1.72 -4.33
CA SER A 118 7.73 -1.20 -5.60
C SER A 118 8.37 0.13 -6.00
N ILE A 119 8.66 1.02 -5.04
CA ILE A 119 9.41 2.26 -5.29
C ILE A 119 10.78 1.91 -5.89
N PHE A 120 11.55 1.00 -5.28
CA PHE A 120 12.87 0.63 -5.80
C PHE A 120 12.81 -0.02 -7.19
N ILE A 121 11.83 -0.89 -7.43
CA ILE A 121 11.67 -1.56 -8.73
C ILE A 121 11.31 -0.55 -9.81
N LEU A 122 10.31 0.32 -9.56
CA LEU A 122 9.89 1.31 -10.55
C LEU A 122 10.98 2.35 -10.80
N SER A 123 11.72 2.79 -9.77
CA SER A 123 12.82 3.74 -9.96
C SER A 123 13.90 3.17 -10.86
N TYR A 124 14.21 1.88 -10.71
CA TYR A 124 15.16 1.18 -11.55
C TYR A 124 14.64 1.04 -12.99
N LEU A 125 13.41 0.56 -13.18
CA LEU A 125 12.83 0.34 -14.50
C LEU A 125 12.59 1.62 -15.30
N MET A 126 12.25 2.72 -14.63
CA MET A 126 11.99 4.02 -15.27
C MET A 126 13.23 4.90 -15.39
N GLU A 127 14.37 4.47 -14.81
CA GLU A 127 15.64 5.21 -14.76
C GLU A 127 15.50 6.58 -14.07
N ILE A 128 14.67 6.67 -13.02
CA ILE A 128 14.40 7.91 -12.29
C ILE A 128 15.28 7.98 -11.05
N SER A 129 15.98 9.10 -10.88
CA SER A 129 16.66 9.43 -9.63
C SER A 129 15.72 10.19 -8.70
N ILE A 130 15.50 9.65 -7.50
CA ILE A 130 14.56 10.22 -6.52
C ILE A 130 15.36 10.95 -5.44
N GLY A 131 15.15 12.25 -5.33
CA GLY A 131 15.69 13.03 -4.22
C GLY A 131 15.08 12.63 -2.87
N LEU A 132 15.82 12.85 -1.78
CA LEU A 132 15.34 12.55 -0.43
C LEU A 132 14.00 13.23 -0.10
N VAL A 133 13.83 14.49 -0.53
CA VAL A 133 12.62 15.27 -0.25
C VAL A 133 11.40 14.69 -0.99
N SER A 134 11.55 14.35 -2.28
CA SER A 134 10.46 13.74 -3.06
C SER A 134 10.11 12.35 -2.55
N PHE A 135 11.08 11.57 -2.07
CA PHE A 135 10.82 10.30 -1.40
C PHE A 135 9.93 10.46 -0.16
N PHE A 136 10.18 11.44 0.70
CA PHE A 136 9.31 11.72 1.85
C PHE A 136 7.90 12.15 1.43
N TYR A 137 7.77 12.99 0.40
CA TYR A 137 6.46 13.37 -0.13
C TYR A 137 5.67 12.16 -0.65
N ILE A 138 6.34 11.23 -1.33
CA ILE A 138 5.73 9.98 -1.80
C ILE A 138 5.22 9.14 -0.62
N ILE A 139 6.02 8.97 0.44
CA ILE A 139 5.60 8.22 1.64
C ILE A 139 4.35 8.86 2.27
N ILE A 140 4.36 10.17 2.42
CA ILE A 140 3.22 10.91 2.99
C ILE A 140 1.98 10.70 2.11
N ALA A 141 2.10 10.88 0.79
CA ALA A 141 1.01 10.69 -0.15
C ALA A 141 0.43 9.26 -0.09
N ILE A 142 1.28 8.23 -0.07
CA ILE A 142 0.87 6.83 0.07
C ILE A 142 0.11 6.62 1.39
N SER A 143 0.62 7.17 2.50
CA SER A 143 0.00 7.00 3.81
C SER A 143 -1.39 7.65 3.89
N LEU A 144 -1.53 8.85 3.33
CA LEU A 144 -2.80 9.58 3.25
C LEU A 144 -3.80 8.85 2.36
N PHE A 145 -3.37 8.41 1.18
CA PHE A 145 -4.24 7.68 0.26
C PHE A 145 -4.69 6.34 0.86
N SER A 146 -3.78 5.64 1.55
CA SER A 146 -4.11 4.40 2.27
C SER A 146 -5.14 4.64 3.37
N LEU A 147 -5.05 5.76 4.10
CA LEU A 147 -6.02 6.13 5.12
C LEU A 147 -7.41 6.38 4.52
N ILE A 148 -7.48 7.06 3.38
CA ILE A 148 -8.74 7.33 2.67
C ILE A 148 -9.40 6.00 2.24
N ILE A 149 -8.65 5.13 1.56
CA ILE A 149 -9.15 3.82 1.13
C ILE A 149 -9.55 2.97 2.33
N ALA A 150 -8.74 2.98 3.39
CA ALA A 150 -9.01 2.20 4.59
C ALA A 150 -10.32 2.60 5.25
N ASN A 151 -10.57 3.89 5.38
CA ASN A 151 -11.83 4.38 5.92
C ASN A 151 -13.00 4.01 5.00
N ALA A 152 -12.85 4.17 3.68
CA ALA A 152 -13.91 3.85 2.72
C ALA A 152 -14.29 2.36 2.71
N LEU A 153 -13.33 1.46 2.94
CA LEU A 153 -13.58 0.01 3.01
C LEU A 153 -14.05 -0.47 4.39
N ALA A 154 -13.70 0.26 5.46
CA ALA A 154 -14.06 -0.10 6.83
C ALA A 154 -15.49 0.30 7.21
N THR A 155 -16.06 1.31 6.56
CA THR A 155 -17.48 1.72 6.66
C THR A 155 -18.39 0.74 5.93
#